data_AF-A0A959FIH2-F1
#
_entry.id   AF-A0A959FIH2-F1
#
_cell.length_a   1.000
_cell.length_b   1.000
_cell.length_c   1.000
_cell.angle_alpha   90.00
_cell.angle_beta   90.00
_cell.angle_gamma   90.00
#
_symmetry.space_group_name_H-M   'P 1'
#
loop_
_entity.id
_entity.type
_entity.pdbx_description
1 polymer ?
#
loop_
_entity_poly.entity_id
_entity_poly.type
_entity_poly.pdbx_seq_one_letter_code
_entity_poly.pdbx_strand_id
1 'polypeptide(L)'
;LYGVYIPKDLGEVFVQFNKLTDEDSRSKFKAMSEEDARHKLHFSLGRWIIRNWGFYGGSRLSKYLNDIGLYEPDDMARFLIVTYHRELNEKPLQVKELVAAFQEAQRREKEKRLQQGTIIHQETRKKAPKEN
;
A
#
# COMPACT_ATOMS: atom_id res chain seq x y z
N LEU A 1 13.72 -16.00 8.54
CA LEU A 1 12.61 -15.16 8.02
C LEU A 1 11.32 -15.60 8.70
N TYR A 2 10.41 -14.67 8.99
CA TYR A 2 9.30 -14.61 9.97
C TYR A 2 8.35 -15.82 10.21
N GLY A 3 8.69 -17.06 9.83
CA GLY A 3 7.86 -18.25 10.08
C GLY A 3 6.58 -18.32 9.26
N VAL A 4 6.39 -17.40 8.32
CA VAL A 4 5.18 -17.26 7.49
C VAL A 4 5.53 -17.29 6.01
N TYR A 5 4.63 -17.86 5.21
CA TYR A 5 4.72 -17.81 3.75
C TYR A 5 4.39 -16.40 3.26
N ILE A 6 5.33 -15.78 2.54
CA ILE A 6 5.14 -14.46 1.95
C ILE A 6 4.64 -14.66 0.52
N PRO A 7 3.47 -14.19 0.07
CA PRO A 7 2.99 -14.35 -1.31
C PRO A 7 3.95 -13.76 -2.37
N LYS A 8 3.87 -14.20 -3.62
CA LYS A 8 4.61 -13.60 -4.75
C LYS A 8 3.77 -12.69 -5.65
N ASP A 9 2.45 -12.90 -5.67
CA ASP A 9 1.48 -12.20 -6.53
C ASP A 9 0.10 -12.13 -5.84
N LEU A 10 -0.85 -11.43 -6.48
CA LEU A 10 -2.21 -11.23 -5.94
C LEU A 10 -2.98 -12.54 -5.74
N GLY A 11 -2.84 -13.52 -6.63
CA GLY A 11 -3.52 -14.81 -6.49
C GLY A 11 -3.05 -15.54 -5.23
N GLU A 12 -1.75 -15.56 -4.98
CA GLU A 12 -1.21 -16.12 -3.73
C GLU A 12 -1.63 -15.33 -2.50
N VAL A 13 -1.77 -14.00 -2.60
CA VAL A 13 -2.29 -13.16 -1.50
C VAL A 13 -3.70 -13.61 -1.11
N PHE A 14 -4.60 -13.81 -2.08
CA PHE A 14 -5.98 -14.23 -1.81
C PHE A 14 -6.02 -15.62 -1.16
N VAL A 15 -5.19 -16.55 -1.62
CA VAL A 15 -5.05 -17.88 -0.99
C VAL A 15 -4.59 -17.75 0.47
N GLN A 16 -3.64 -16.86 0.77
CA GLN A 16 -3.20 -16.65 2.16
C GLN A 16 -4.28 -15.97 3.00
N PHE A 17 -5.00 -14.99 2.48
CA PHE A 17 -6.11 -14.36 3.21
C PHE A 17 -7.24 -15.34 3.51
N ASN A 18 -7.57 -16.23 2.58
CA ASN A 18 -8.55 -17.30 2.80
C ASN A 18 -8.11 -18.29 3.89
N LYS A 19 -6.79 -18.48 4.08
CA LYS A 19 -6.24 -19.31 5.17
C LYS A 19 -6.19 -18.59 6.52
N LEU A 20 -6.00 -17.27 6.50
CA LEU A 20 -5.88 -16.44 7.71
C LEU A 20 -7.23 -16.02 8.28
N THR A 21 -8.30 -16.10 7.49
CA THR A 21 -9.65 -15.69 7.88
C THR A 21 -10.60 -16.89 7.87
N ASP A 22 -11.50 -16.94 8.84
CA ASP A 22 -12.64 -17.86 8.84
C ASP A 22 -13.79 -17.37 7.93
N GLU A 23 -14.72 -18.26 7.62
CA GLU A 23 -15.83 -17.99 6.69
C GLU A 23 -16.80 -16.90 7.19
N ASP A 24 -17.06 -16.85 8.50
CA ASP A 24 -17.88 -15.81 9.12
C ASP A 24 -17.23 -14.43 8.96
N SER A 25 -15.93 -14.33 9.26
CA SER A 25 -15.15 -13.10 9.07
C SER A 25 -15.13 -12.66 7.61
N ARG A 26 -14.97 -13.59 6.66
CA ARG A 26 -15.04 -13.28 5.22
C ARG A 26 -16.42 -12.79 4.80
N SER A 27 -17.49 -13.42 5.30
CA SER A 27 -18.87 -13.03 4.98
C SER A 27 -19.19 -11.63 5.50
N LYS A 28 -18.78 -11.34 6.74
CA LYS A 28 -18.87 -9.99 7.31
C LYS A 28 -18.09 -8.99 6.49
N PHE A 29 -16.86 -9.32 6.12
CA PHE A 29 -16.01 -8.44 5.31
C PHE A 29 -16.60 -8.19 3.92
N LYS A 30 -17.14 -9.22 3.26
CA LYS A 30 -17.81 -9.12 1.96
C LYS A 30 -19.01 -8.16 2.02
N ALA A 31 -19.79 -8.20 3.10
CA ALA A 31 -20.96 -7.34 3.31
C ALA A 31 -20.64 -5.86 3.61
N MET A 32 -19.37 -5.53 3.90
CA MET A 32 -18.96 -4.15 4.16
C MET A 32 -18.87 -3.32 2.87
N SER A 33 -18.98 -2.00 3.02
CA SER A 33 -18.63 -1.07 1.95
C SER A 33 -17.13 -1.14 1.65
N GLU A 34 -16.72 -0.83 0.42
CA GLU A 34 -15.29 -0.79 0.05
C GLU A 34 -14.54 0.27 0.86
N GLU A 35 -15.19 1.38 1.20
CA GLU A 35 -14.61 2.42 2.05
C GLU A 35 -14.39 1.94 3.48
N ASP A 36 -15.35 1.24 4.08
CA ASP A 36 -15.17 0.66 5.40
C ASP A 36 -14.10 -0.45 5.38
N ALA A 37 -14.06 -1.28 4.33
CA ALA A 37 -13.05 -2.30 4.14
C ALA A 37 -11.64 -1.68 4.11
N ARG A 38 -11.48 -0.55 3.41
CA ARG A 38 -10.23 0.22 3.32
C ARG A 38 -9.72 0.70 4.67
N HIS A 39 -10.59 1.19 5.56
CA HIS A 39 -10.16 1.80 6.83
C HIS A 39 -10.13 0.80 8.01
N LYS A 40 -11.13 -0.08 8.11
CA LYS A 40 -11.35 -0.89 9.32
C LYS A 40 -10.34 -2.01 9.48
N LEU A 41 -9.89 -2.61 8.37
CA LEU A 41 -8.90 -3.68 8.40
C LEU A 41 -7.45 -3.19 8.36
N HIS A 42 -7.23 -1.92 8.07
CA HIS A 42 -5.89 -1.39 7.94
C HIS A 42 -5.10 -1.47 9.26
N PHE A 43 -5.73 -1.10 10.39
CA PHE A 43 -5.06 -1.13 11.70
C PHE A 43 -4.92 -2.54 12.33
N SER A 44 -5.64 -3.54 11.86
CA SER A 44 -5.51 -4.92 12.35
C SER A 44 -4.71 -5.76 11.36
N LEU A 45 -5.38 -6.21 10.30
CA LEU A 45 -4.83 -7.04 9.26
C LEU A 45 -3.71 -6.33 8.49
N GLY A 46 -3.87 -5.04 8.18
CA GLY A 46 -2.86 -4.25 7.47
C GLY A 46 -1.52 -4.19 8.22
N ARG A 47 -1.53 -3.89 9.52
CA ARG A 47 -0.31 -3.92 10.36
C ARG A 47 0.32 -5.31 10.42
N TRP A 48 -0.51 -6.36 10.52
CA TRP A 48 0.00 -7.73 10.49
C TRP A 48 0.69 -8.02 9.15
N ILE A 49 0.08 -7.69 8.02
CA ILE A 49 0.63 -7.86 6.68
C ILE A 49 1.97 -7.14 6.54
N ILE A 50 2.02 -5.85 6.87
CA ILE A 50 3.23 -5.03 6.74
C ILE A 50 4.42 -5.68 7.46
N ARG A 51 4.19 -6.17 8.69
CA ARG A 51 5.22 -6.80 9.51
C ARG A 51 5.61 -8.19 8.99
N ASN A 52 4.62 -9.04 8.72
CA ASN A 52 4.82 -10.45 8.42
C ASN A 52 5.28 -10.70 6.98
N TRP A 53 4.82 -9.87 6.04
CA TRP A 53 5.24 -9.93 4.63
C TRP A 53 6.39 -8.98 4.31
N GLY A 54 6.95 -8.32 5.33
CA GLY A 54 8.24 -7.64 5.25
C GLY A 54 8.25 -6.41 4.34
N PHE A 55 7.24 -5.54 4.43
CA PHE A 55 7.15 -4.37 3.55
C PHE A 55 8.23 -3.31 3.82
N TYR A 56 8.71 -3.19 5.06
CA TYR A 56 9.85 -2.31 5.39
C TYR A 56 11.20 -2.90 4.99
N GLY A 57 11.39 -4.21 5.16
CA GLY A 57 12.66 -4.90 4.92
C GLY A 57 12.84 -5.42 3.49
N GLY A 58 11.80 -5.33 2.68
CA GLY A 58 11.75 -5.93 1.35
C GLY A 58 11.36 -7.41 1.38
N SER A 59 10.53 -7.80 0.43
CA SER A 59 10.15 -9.18 0.18
C SER A 59 9.78 -9.37 -1.30
N ARG A 60 9.53 -10.62 -1.71
CA ARG A 60 9.05 -10.88 -3.08
C ARG A 60 7.71 -10.22 -3.36
N LEU A 61 6.83 -10.12 -2.34
CA LEU A 61 5.57 -9.40 -2.46
C LEU A 61 5.78 -7.89 -2.58
N SER A 62 6.63 -7.31 -1.73
CA SER A 62 6.89 -5.87 -1.80
C SER A 62 7.57 -5.50 -3.11
N LYS A 63 8.43 -6.37 -3.67
CA LYS A 63 9.00 -6.20 -5.00
C LYS A 63 7.92 -6.18 -6.09
N TYR A 64 6.97 -7.11 -6.05
CA TYR A 64 5.83 -7.12 -6.97
C TYR A 64 5.00 -5.83 -6.86
N LEU A 65 4.73 -5.36 -5.63
CA LEU A 65 3.98 -4.12 -5.40
C LEU A 65 4.74 -2.87 -5.86
N ASN A 66 6.06 -2.86 -5.68
CA ASN A 66 6.93 -1.79 -6.21
C ASN A 66 6.91 -1.75 -7.74
N ASP A 67 6.92 -2.92 -8.39
CA ASP A 67 6.90 -3.03 -9.86
C ASP A 67 5.63 -2.44 -10.47
N ILE A 68 4.50 -2.61 -9.79
CA ILE A 68 3.22 -1.97 -10.17
C ILE A 68 3.10 -0.52 -9.67
N GLY A 69 4.11 0.04 -8.99
CA GLY A 69 4.17 1.45 -8.62
C GLY A 69 3.60 1.82 -7.23
N LEU A 70 3.52 0.87 -6.31
CA LEU A 70 3.18 1.09 -4.90
C LEU A 70 4.44 0.93 -4.04
N TYR A 71 4.86 1.99 -3.34
CA TYR A 71 6.15 2.00 -2.62
C TYR A 71 6.02 2.11 -1.11
N GLU A 72 4.89 2.63 -0.63
CA GLU A 72 4.69 2.88 0.79
C GLU A 72 3.94 1.70 1.43
N PRO A 73 4.43 1.16 2.57
CA PRO A 73 3.87 -0.04 3.20
C PRO A 73 2.38 0.02 3.55
N ASP A 74 1.88 1.17 3.96
CA ASP A 74 0.49 1.40 4.33
C ASP A 74 -0.44 1.32 3.11
N ASP A 75 -0.06 1.97 2.01
CA ASP A 75 -0.70 1.89 0.69
C ASP A 75 -0.65 0.49 0.11
N MET A 76 0.51 -0.19 0.22
CA MET A 76 0.64 -1.60 -0.16
C MET A 76 -0.39 -2.46 0.58
N ALA A 77 -0.51 -2.31 1.89
CA ALA A 77 -1.47 -3.08 2.69
C ALA A 77 -2.92 -2.72 2.35
N ARG A 78 -3.24 -1.42 2.20
CA ARG A 78 -4.58 -0.96 1.80
C ARG A 78 -4.97 -1.49 0.43
N PHE A 79 -4.05 -1.48 -0.53
CA PHE A 79 -4.27 -2.02 -1.87
C PHE A 79 -4.62 -3.52 -1.84
N LEU A 80 -3.89 -4.32 -1.05
CA LEU A 80 -4.16 -5.76 -0.91
C LEU A 80 -5.53 -6.01 -0.25
N ILE A 81 -5.91 -5.22 0.75
CA ILE A 81 -7.21 -5.33 1.42
C ILE A 81 -8.36 -4.99 0.46
N VAL A 82 -8.23 -3.92 -0.32
CA VAL A 82 -9.26 -3.50 -1.30
C VAL A 82 -9.40 -4.51 -2.43
N THR A 83 -8.28 -4.99 -2.97
CA THR A 83 -8.31 -6.00 -4.05
C THR A 83 -8.91 -7.32 -3.58
N TYR A 84 -8.66 -7.73 -2.33
CA TYR A 84 -9.32 -8.89 -1.74
C TYR A 84 -10.83 -8.68 -1.54
N HIS A 85 -11.26 -7.50 -1.07
CA HIS A 85 -12.68 -7.18 -0.97
C HIS A 85 -13.41 -7.27 -2.32
N ARG A 86 -12.76 -6.80 -3.38
CA ARG A 86 -13.26 -6.90 -4.76
C ARG A 86 -13.32 -8.35 -5.24
N GLU A 87 -12.30 -9.16 -4.95
CA GLU A 87 -12.27 -10.59 -5.29
C GLU A 87 -13.45 -11.34 -4.65
N LEU A 88 -13.67 -11.15 -3.34
CA LEU A 88 -14.80 -11.78 -2.63
C LEU A 88 -16.18 -11.37 -3.17
N ASN A 89 -16.28 -10.19 -3.79
CA ASN A 89 -17.50 -9.66 -4.37
C ASN A 89 -17.58 -9.85 -5.89
N GLU A 90 -16.65 -10.60 -6.48
CA GLU A 90 -16.58 -10.85 -7.93
C GLU A 90 -16.54 -9.55 -8.76
N LYS A 91 -15.96 -8.49 -8.18
CA LYS A 91 -15.81 -7.19 -8.82
C LYS A 91 -14.50 -7.13 -9.60
N PRO A 92 -14.46 -6.40 -10.72
CA PRO A 92 -13.22 -6.20 -11.47
C PRO A 92 -12.19 -5.50 -10.57
N LEU A 93 -10.98 -6.05 -10.51
CA LEU A 93 -9.93 -5.51 -9.65
C LEU A 93 -9.52 -4.09 -10.06
N GLN A 94 -9.47 -3.78 -11.36
CA GLN A 94 -9.05 -2.48 -11.89
C GLN A 94 -7.70 -2.01 -11.31
N VAL A 95 -6.72 -2.92 -11.30
CA VAL A 95 -5.40 -2.71 -10.64
C VAL A 95 -4.75 -1.39 -11.05
N LYS A 96 -4.76 -1.06 -12.34
CA LYS A 96 -4.14 0.18 -12.86
C LYS A 96 -4.79 1.44 -12.29
N GLU A 97 -6.12 1.44 -12.18
CA GLU A 97 -6.89 2.59 -11.68
C GLU A 97 -6.71 2.75 -10.17
N LEU A 98 -6.70 1.65 -9.41
CA LEU A 98 -6.35 1.68 -7.98
C LEU A 98 -4.97 2.29 -7.78
N VAL A 99 -3.95 1.76 -8.47
CA VAL A 99 -2.57 2.22 -8.32
C VAL A 99 -2.47 3.71 -8.61
N ALA A 100 -3.09 4.18 -9.70
CA ALA A 100 -3.11 5.60 -10.05
C ALA A 100 -3.74 6.46 -8.95
N ALA A 101 -4.85 5.99 -8.35
CA ALA A 101 -5.51 6.69 -7.25
C ALA A 101 -4.62 6.78 -6.00
N PHE A 102 -3.90 5.71 -5.64
CA PHE A 102 -2.94 5.73 -4.53
C PHE A 102 -1.76 6.67 -4.80
N GLN A 103 -1.21 6.66 -6.03
CA GLN A 103 -0.13 7.56 -6.42
C GLN A 103 -0.54 9.03 -6.37
N GLU A 104 -1.77 9.34 -6.79
CA GLU A 104 -2.29 10.70 -6.73
C GLU A 104 -2.50 11.16 -5.29
N ALA A 105 -3.06 10.30 -4.43
CA ALA A 105 -3.22 10.58 -3.01
C ALA A 105 -1.87 10.89 -2.35
N GLN A 106 -0.87 10.04 -2.58
CA GLN A 106 0.51 10.26 -2.12
C GLN A 106 1.08 11.59 -2.58
N ARG A 107 0.91 11.94 -3.86
CA ARG A 107 1.42 13.19 -4.41
C ARG A 107 0.79 14.39 -3.69
N ARG A 108 -0.54 14.38 -3.53
CA ARG A 108 -1.29 15.43 -2.84
C ARG A 108 -0.84 15.58 -1.37
N GLU A 109 -0.63 14.47 -0.67
CA GLU A 109 -0.13 14.50 0.71
C GLU A 109 1.29 15.07 0.80
N LYS A 110 2.18 14.66 -0.11
CA LYS A 110 3.54 15.18 -0.20
C LYS A 110 3.53 16.68 -0.48
N GLU A 111 2.70 17.15 -1.40
CA GLU A 111 2.55 18.58 -1.72
C GLU A 111 2.05 19.39 -0.52
N LYS A 112 1.03 18.89 0.20
CA LYS A 112 0.55 19.52 1.44
C LYS A 112 1.65 19.62 2.50
N ARG A 113 2.41 18.54 2.69
CA ARG A 113 3.54 18.53 3.64
C ARG A 113 4.64 19.50 3.25
N LEU A 114 4.92 19.66 1.96
CA LEU A 114 5.89 20.64 1.45
C LEU A 114 5.40 22.07 1.65
N GLN A 115 4.11 22.34 1.40
CA GLN A 115 3.51 23.67 1.61
C GLN A 115 3.44 24.05 3.10
N GLN A 116 3.24 23.08 3.98
CA GLN A 116 3.20 23.28 5.44
C GLN A 116 4.59 23.28 6.08
N GLY A 117 5.60 22.75 5.38
CA GLY A 117 6.98 22.69 5.87
C GLY A 117 7.59 24.09 5.94
N THR A 118 8.08 24.48 7.10
CA THR A 118 8.86 25.71 7.24
C THR A 118 10.25 25.51 6.65
N ILE A 119 10.70 26.45 5.81
CA ILE A 119 12.07 26.44 5.30
C ILE A 119 13.00 26.79 6.47
N ILE A 120 13.76 25.80 6.94
CA ILE A 120 14.68 25.95 8.09
C ILE A 120 15.98 26.69 7.73
N HIS A 121 16.42 26.63 6.47
CA HIS A 121 17.62 27.30 5.97
C HIS A 121 17.55 27.39 4.44
N GLN A 122 17.89 28.55 3.89
CA GLN A 122 17.97 28.77 2.44
C GLN A 122 19.36 29.31 2.11
N GLU A 123 20.13 28.56 1.33
CA GLU A 123 21.48 28.98 0.93
C GLU A 123 21.57 29.13 -0.58
N THR A 124 21.93 30.34 -1.02
CA THR A 124 22.11 30.65 -2.44
C THR A 124 23.60 30.62 -2.76
N ARG A 125 24.07 29.54 -3.39
CA ARG A 125 25.47 29.42 -3.80
C ARG A 125 25.76 30.42 -4.94
N LYS A 126 26.56 31.45 -4.67
CA LYS A 126 27.13 32.28 -5.75
C LYS A 126 28.10 31.42 -6.56
N LYS A 127 27.79 31.17 -7.84
CA LYS A 127 28.76 30.62 -8.80
C LYS A 127 29.92 31.62 -8.89
N ALA A 128 31.14 31.13 -8.67
CA ALA A 128 32.34 31.94 -8.91
C ALA A 128 32.35 32.42 -10.37
N PRO A 129 32.74 33.69 -10.64
CA PRO A 129 32.90 34.17 -12.00
C PRO A 129 33.93 33.28 -12.71
N LYS A 130 33.63 32.89 -13.96
CA LYS A 130 34.60 32.18 -14.81
C LYS A 130 35.78 33.12 -15.04
N GLU A 131 36.97 32.73 -14.60
CA GLU A 131 38.21 33.39 -15.03
C GLU A 131 38.35 33.24 -16.55
N ASN A 132 38.63 34.37 -17.21
CA ASN A 132 38.83 34.50 -18.65
C ASN A 132 40.16 33.90 -19.10
#